data_AF-A0ABD4KUT4-F1
#
_entry.id   AF-A0ABD4KUT4-F1
#
_cell.length_a   1.000
_cell.length_b   1.000
_cell.length_c   1.000
_cell.angle_alpha   90.00
_cell.angle_beta   90.00
_cell.angle_gamma   90.00
#
_symmetry.space_group_name_H-M   'P 1'
#
loop_
_entity.id
_entity.type
_entity.pdbx_description
1 polymer ?
#
loop_
_entity_poly.entity_id
_entity_poly.type
_entity_poly.pdbx_seq_one_letter_code
_entity_poly.pdbx_strand_id
1 'polypeptide(L)' 'MNYHKYQQVDVVNGEGTRCTLFVAGCEHNCRGCYNKSTLNPNSGHPFTKEMEDQIIADLKDTRIKRRGL' A
#
# COMPACT_ATOMS: atom_id res chain seq x y z
N MET A 1 -10.79 1.78 -7.60
CA MET A 1 -9.43 2.21 -7.19
C MET A 1 -8.47 1.13 -7.62
N ASN A 2 -7.33 1.48 -8.23
CA ASN A 2 -6.27 0.52 -8.51
C ASN A 2 -5.10 0.68 -7.53
N TYR A 3 -4.30 -0.37 -7.38
CA TYR A 3 -3.09 -0.36 -6.57
C TYR A 3 -1.96 -1.11 -7.28
N HIS A 4 -0.72 -0.80 -6.93
CA HIS A 4 0.48 -1.42 -7.53
C HIS A 4 1.15 -2.41 -6.61
N LYS A 5 1.08 -2.17 -5.30
CA LYS A 5 1.77 -3.01 -4.33
C LYS A 5 1.07 -2.96 -2.99
N TYR A 6 1.01 -4.12 -2.35
CA TYR A 6 0.67 -4.25 -0.94
C TYR A 6 1.87 -4.86 -0.21
N GLN A 7 2.23 -4.27 0.93
CA GLN A 7 3.27 -4.76 1.82
C GLN A 7 2.64 -5.02 3.19
N GLN A 8 2.49 -6.28 3.56
CA GLN A 8 1.88 -6.72 4.82
C GLN A 8 2.68 -6.29 6.06
N VAL A 9 4.01 -6.30 5.95
CA VAL A 9 4.95 -5.91 6.99
C VAL A 9 5.93 -4.92 6.40
N ASP A 10 5.75 -3.66 6.77
CA ASP A 10 6.56 -2.53 6.34
C ASP A 10 7.13 -1.80 7.56
N VAL A 11 8.40 -1.45 7.45
CA VAL A 11 9.20 -0.72 8.45
C VAL A 11 9.94 0.48 7.84
N VAL A 12 9.74 0.73 6.54
CA VAL A 12 10.40 1.79 5.77
C VAL A 12 9.48 3.01 5.64
N ASN A 13 8.17 2.80 5.54
CA ASN A 13 7.18 3.87 5.29
C ASN A 13 6.55 4.43 6.59
N GLY A 14 7.36 4.56 7.63
CA GLY A 14 7.01 5.19 8.90
C GLY A 14 7.45 4.36 10.12
N GLU A 15 7.30 4.93 11.32
CA GLU A 15 7.79 4.31 12.55
C GLU A 15 7.11 2.98 12.88
N GLY A 16 7.92 2.00 13.27
CA GLY A 16 7.50 0.64 13.62
C GLY A 16 6.76 -0.10 12.50
N THR A 17 6.08 -1.19 12.87
CA THR A 17 5.57 -2.17 11.89
C THR A 17 4.15 -1.86 11.45
N ARG A 18 3.91 -1.77 10.14
CA ARG A 18 2.61 -1.43 9.53
C ARG A 18 2.32 -2.22 8.25
N CYS A 19 1.08 -2.12 7.79
CA CYS A 19 0.67 -2.52 6.44
C CYS A 19 0.72 -1.29 5.53
N THR A 20 1.30 -1.42 4.34
CA THR A 20 1.38 -0.32 3.36
C THR A 20 0.74 -0.72 2.03
N LEU A 21 -0.20 0.10 1.56
CA LEU A 21 -0.84 -0.06 0.25
C LEU A 21 -0.43 1.10 -0.66
N PHE A 22 0.21 0.79 -1.78
CA PHE A 22 0.61 1.77 -2.81
C PHE A 22 -0.47 1.85 -3.88
N VAL A 23 -1.27 2.92 -3.84
CA VAL A 23 -2.39 3.15 -4.77
C VAL A 23 -1.94 3.80 -6.09
N ALA A 24 -2.75 3.61 -7.14
CA ALA A 24 -2.58 4.28 -8.42
C ALA A 24 -3.27 5.67 -8.41
N GLY A 25 -2.68 6.63 -9.12
CA GLY A 25 -3.13 8.00 -9.26
C GLY A 25 -2.25 9.00 -8.49
N CYS A 26 -1.60 9.91 -9.21
CA CYS A 26 -0.93 11.07 -8.62
C CYS A 26 -0.76 12.17 -9.69
N GLU A 27 -1.22 13.38 -9.39
CA GLU A 27 -1.23 14.49 -10.35
C GLU A 27 0.04 15.36 -10.30
N HIS A 28 0.89 15.17 -9.29
CA HIS A 28 2.06 16.04 -9.08
C HIS A 28 3.16 15.88 -10.13
N ASN A 29 3.26 14.70 -10.76
CA ASN A 29 4.28 14.37 -11.77
C ASN A 29 5.71 14.84 -11.38
N CYS A 30 6.12 14.59 -10.13
CA CYS A 30 7.35 15.13 -9.57
C CYS A 30 8.60 14.72 -10.38
N ARG A 31 9.55 15.65 -10.56
CA ARG A 31 10.88 15.35 -11.09
C ARG A 31 11.57 14.35 -10.15
N GLY A 32 12.05 13.24 -10.71
CA GLY A 32 12.72 12.19 -9.93
C GLY A 32 11.78 11.29 -9.13
N CYS A 33 10.48 11.24 -9.46
CA CYS A 33 9.55 10.31 -8.82
C CYS A 33 10.05 8.86 -8.94
N TYR A 34 10.13 8.16 -7.80
CA TYR A 34 10.48 6.74 -7.75
C TYR A 34 9.32 5.82 -8.17
N ASN A 35 8.08 6.33 -8.09
CA ASN A 35 6.85 5.59 -8.37
C ASN A 35 6.15 6.10 -9.65
N LYS A 36 6.91 6.41 -10.72
CA LYS A 36 6.32 6.94 -11.97
C LYS A 36 5.24 6.04 -12.57
N SER A 37 5.35 4.72 -12.38
CA SER A 37 4.35 3.76 -12.86
C SER A 37 2.97 3.97 -12.22
N THR A 38 2.90 4.62 -11.05
CA THR A 38 1.63 4.83 -10.32
C THR A 38 0.92 6.12 -10.72
N LEU A 39 1.49 6.98 -11.57
CA LEU A 39 0.87 8.26 -11.94
C LEU A 39 -0.50 8.08 -12.60
N ASN A 40 -0.63 7.11 -13.51
CA ASN A 40 -1.88 6.84 -14.21
C ASN A 40 -2.90 6.20 -13.25
N PRO A 41 -4.08 6.81 -12.99
CA PRO A 41 -5.10 6.26 -12.09
C PRO A 41 -5.63 4.87 -12.50
N ASN A 42 -5.53 4.51 -13.78
CA ASN A 42 -5.98 3.23 -14.34
C ASN A 42 -4.87 2.17 -14.41
N SER A 43 -3.66 2.46 -13.94
CA SER A 43 -2.54 1.50 -13.90
C SER A 43 -2.64 0.55 -12.70
N GLY A 44 -1.87 -0.54 -12.70
CA GLY A 44 -1.86 -1.52 -11.60
C GLY A 44 -3.04 -2.49 -11.66
N HIS A 45 -3.49 -2.94 -10.48
CA HIS A 45 -4.55 -3.93 -10.33
C HIS A 45 -5.79 -3.33 -9.63
N PRO A 46 -7.01 -3.74 -10.00
CA PRO A 46 -8.21 -3.35 -9.27
C PRO A 46 -8.11 -3.73 -7.79
N PHE A 47 -8.45 -2.80 -6.90
CA PHE A 47 -8.64 -3.10 -5.49
C PHE A 47 -9.97 -3.83 -5.32
N THR A 48 -9.90 -5.10 -4.91
CA THR A 48 -11.07 -5.97 -4.78
C THR A 48 -11.42 -6.23 -3.31
N LYS A 49 -12.57 -6.86 -3.09
CA LYS A 49 -13.01 -7.23 -1.74
C LYS A 49 -12.05 -8.23 -1.09
N GLU A 50 -11.49 -9.14 -1.87
CA GLU A 50 -10.51 -10.13 -1.41
C GLU A 50 -9.24 -9.45 -0.89
N MET A 51 -8.78 -8.39 -1.57
CA MET A 51 -7.62 -7.62 -1.11
C MET A 51 -7.94 -6.85 0.18
N GLU A 52 -9.13 -6.26 0.28
CA GLU A 52 -9.59 -5.61 1.52
C GLU A 52 -9.61 -6.60 2.70
N ASP A 53 -10.21 -7.77 2.49
CA ASP A 53 -10.32 -8.81 3.52
C ASP A 53 -8.95 -9.34 3.93
N GLN A 54 -8.01 -9.50 2.98
CA GLN A 54 -6.62 -9.85 3.25
C GLN A 54 -5.93 -8.79 4.12
N ILE A 55 -6.08 -7.49 3.80
CA ILE A 55 -5.50 -6.41 4.60
C ILE A 55 -6.06 -6.44 6.03
N ILE A 56 -7.36 -6.65 6.19
CA ILE A 56 -8.00 -6.72 7.52
C ILE A 56 -7.51 -7.94 8.29
N ALA A 57 -7.42 -9.10 7.64
CA ALA A 57 -6.90 -10.32 8.26
C ALA A 57 -5.46 -10.13 8.71
N ASP A 58 -4.63 -9.53 7.86
CA ASP A 58 -3.26 -9.19 8.18
C ASP A 58 -3.20 -8.25 9.37
N LEU A 59 -3.98 -7.17 9.38
CA LEU A 59 -4.07 -6.20 10.48
C LEU A 59 -4.42 -6.85 11.82
N LYS A 60 -5.20 -7.94 11.80
CA LYS A 60 -5.61 -8.71 12.99
C LYS A 60 -4.60 -9.81 13.39
N ASP A 61 -3.58 -10.07 12.59
CA ASP A 61 -2.58 -11.09 12.90
C ASP A 61 -1.77 -10.72 14.16
N THR A 62 -2.01 -11.45 15.25
CA THR A 62 -1.38 -11.23 16.55
C THR A 62 0.07 -11.70 16.61
N ARG A 63 0.55 -12.47 15.62
CA ARG A 63 1.96 -12.88 15.52
C ARG A 63 2.86 -11.71 15.18
N ILE A 64 2.31 -10.72 14.45
CA ILE A 64 3.03 -9.52 14.03
C ILE A 64 2.62 -8.37 14.95
N LYS A 65 3.53 -7.96 15.84
CA LYS A 65 3.30 -6.78 16.67
C LYS A 65 3.38 -5.52 15.82
N ARG A 66 2.21 -5.00 15.44
CA ARG A 66 2.13 -3.69 14.78
C ARG A 66 2.33 -2.57 15.80
N ARG A 67 3.18 -1.64 15.42
CA ARG A 67 3.58 -0.48 16.24
C ARG A 67 3.71 0.73 15.30
N GLY A 68 2.64 1.04 14.58
CA GLY A 68 2.47 2.37 14.01
C GLY A 68 1.73 3.22 15.05
N LEU A 69 2.05 4.52 15.12
CA LEU A 69 1.38 5.50 15.98
C LEU A 69 -0.14 5.31 16.04
#